data_AF-A0A522X0R6-F1
#
_entry.id   AF-A0A522X0R6-F1
#
_cell.length_a   1.000
_cell.length_b   1.000
_cell.length_c   1.000
_cell.angle_alpha   90.00
_cell.angle_beta   90.00
_cell.angle_gamma   90.00
#
_symmetry.space_group_name_H-M   'P 1'
#
loop_
_entity.id
_entity.type
_entity.pdbx_description
1 polymer ?
#
loop_
_entity_poly.entity_id
_entity_poly.type
_entity_poly.pdbx_seq_one_letter_code
_entity_poly.pdbx_strand_id
1 'polypeptide(L)' 'MDDADITERLSETIAKANRYQSRKDEPQGVANGQCWFCGEDVEPGRRWCSKQCCDDWQIETN' A
#
# COMPACT_ATOMS: atom_id res chain seq x y z
N MET A 1 -2.43 24.12 -17.12
CA MET A 1 -1.93 23.21 -16.08
C MET A 1 -0.65 23.84 -15.58
N ASP A 2 -0.77 24.53 -14.47
CA ASP A 2 0.31 25.28 -13.84
C ASP A 2 1.20 24.30 -13.06
N ASP A 3 2.47 24.63 -12.89
CA ASP A 3 3.50 23.76 -12.29
C ASP A 3 3.13 23.24 -10.89
N ALA A 4 2.28 23.97 -10.18
CA ALA A 4 1.71 23.60 -8.89
C ALA A 4 0.86 22.30 -8.96
N ASP A 5 0.08 22.13 -10.03
CA ASP A 5 -0.83 20.97 -10.22
C ASP A 5 -0.03 19.67 -10.44
N ILE A 6 1.08 19.78 -11.18
CA ILE A 6 1.99 18.66 -11.45
C ILE A 6 2.71 18.24 -10.16
N THR A 7 3.14 19.23 -9.37
CA THR A 7 3.86 19.01 -8.11
C THR A 7 2.97 18.33 -7.07
N GLU A 8 1.71 18.77 -6.93
CA GLU A 8 0.76 18.18 -6.01
C GLU A 8 0.54 16.69 -6.33
N ARG A 9 0.25 16.38 -7.59
CA ARG A 9 -0.02 15.00 -8.03
C ARG A 9 1.19 14.08 -7.83
N LEU A 10 2.40 14.58 -8.05
CA LEU A 10 3.64 13.84 -7.79
C LEU A 10 3.84 13.61 -6.30
N SER A 11 3.60 14.63 -5.46
CA SER A 11 3.76 14.54 -4.01
C SER A 11 2.81 13.52 -3.39
N GLU A 12 1.57 13.46 -3.87
CA GLU A 12 0.59 12.45 -3.47
C GLU A 12 1.04 11.03 -3.87
N THR A 13 1.62 10.89 -5.06
CA THR A 13 2.11 9.61 -5.57
C THR A 13 3.32 9.12 -4.75
N ILE A 14 4.25 10.03 -4.43
CA ILE A 14 5.44 9.74 -3.63
C ILE A 14 5.05 9.40 -2.19
N ALA A 15 4.09 10.12 -1.59
CA ALA A 15 3.61 9.84 -0.24
C ALA A 15 2.97 8.43 -0.14
N LYS A 16 2.23 8.01 -1.17
CA LYS A 16 1.66 6.65 -1.25
C LYS A 16 2.76 5.59 -1.38
N ALA A 17 3.72 5.78 -2.28
CA ALA A 17 4.83 4.86 -2.48
C ALA A 17 5.72 4.72 -1.22
N ASN A 18 5.97 5.82 -0.51
CA ASN A 18 6.79 5.80 0.70
C ASN A 18 6.11 5.05 1.85
N ARG A 19 4.79 5.22 2.02
CA ARG A 19 3.99 4.42 2.98
C ARG A 19 4.03 2.93 2.69
N TYR A 20 4.10 2.55 1.42
CA TYR A 20 4.20 1.16 1.01
C TYR A 20 5.61 0.58 1.27
N GLN A 21 6.66 1.33 0.96
CA GLN A 21 8.04 0.91 1.22
C GLN A 21 8.37 0.81 2.71
N SER A 22 7.88 1.73 3.55
CA SER A 22 8.10 1.65 5.01
C SER A 22 7.49 0.41 5.67
N ARG A 23 6.57 -0.29 5.01
CA ARG A 23 5.94 -1.53 5.50
C ARG A 23 6.71 -2.80 5.12
N LYS A 24 7.70 -2.72 4.21
CA LYS A 24 8.51 -3.89 3.83
C LYS A 24 9.50 -4.32 4.93
N ASP A 25 9.88 -3.40 5.81
CA ASP A 25 10.88 -3.65 6.88
C ASP A 25 10.26 -3.95 8.25
N GLU A 26 8.93 -3.91 8.38
CA GLU A 26 8.29 -4.22 9.67
C GLU A 26 8.35 -5.75 9.92
N PRO A 27 8.89 -6.19 11.08
CA PRO A 27 8.97 -7.62 11.40
C PRO A 27 7.58 -8.24 11.32
N GLN A 28 7.47 -9.43 10.71
CA GLN A 28 6.24 -10.15 10.36
C GLN A 28 5.37 -10.61 11.58
N GLY A 29 5.25 -9.80 12.63
CA GLY A 29 4.80 -10.22 13.95
C GLY A 29 3.34 -10.02 14.27
N VAL A 30 2.65 -9.04 13.68
CA VAL A 30 1.23 -8.83 13.99
C VAL A 30 0.54 -8.34 12.72
N ALA A 31 -0.30 -9.19 12.14
CA ALA A 31 -1.28 -8.71 11.19
C ALA A 31 -2.18 -7.73 11.95
N ASN A 32 -1.88 -6.43 11.84
CA ASN A 32 -2.55 -5.31 12.52
C ASN A 32 -4.03 -5.14 12.11
N GLY A 33 -4.62 -6.16 11.49
CA GLY A 33 -5.95 -6.12 10.91
C GLY A 33 -6.03 -5.17 9.72
N GLN A 34 -4.94 -4.96 8.96
CA GLN A 34 -4.99 -4.10 7.78
C GLN A 34 -4.36 -4.74 6.54
N CYS A 35 -4.96 -4.49 5.38
CA CYS A 35 -4.49 -4.97 4.10
C CYS A 35 -3.16 -4.32 3.74
N TRP A 36 -2.21 -5.13 3.29
CA TRP A 36 -0.87 -4.67 2.91
C TRP A 36 -0.84 -3.89 1.60
N PHE A 37 -1.87 -4.08 0.76
CA PHE A 37 -1.98 -3.42 -0.54
C PHE A 37 -2.81 -2.14 -0.46
N CYS A 38 -4.10 -2.23 -0.09
CA CYS A 38 -5.00 -1.07 -0.06
C CYS A 38 -5.06 -0.35 1.30
N GLY A 39 -4.60 -0.98 2.40
CA GLY A 39 -4.71 -0.43 3.75
C GLY A 39 -6.08 -0.55 4.42
N GLU A 40 -7.02 -1.26 3.80
CA GLU A 40 -8.36 -1.50 4.35
C GLU A 40 -8.32 -2.46 5.56
N ASP A 41 -9.34 -2.41 6.42
CA ASP A 41 -9.44 -3.29 7.58
C ASP A 41 -9.64 -4.75 7.13
N VAL A 42 -8.86 -5.67 7.69
CA VAL A 42 -8.89 -7.10 7.37
C VAL A 42 -8.85 -7.92 8.63
N GLU A 43 -9.31 -9.15 8.51
CA GLU A 43 -9.29 -10.08 9.62
C GLU A 43 -7.86 -10.23 10.19
N PRO A 44 -7.71 -10.21 11.53
CA PRO A 44 -6.42 -10.38 12.17
C PRO A 44 -5.83 -11.73 11.76
N GLY A 45 -4.63 -11.71 11.19
CA GLY A 45 -3.94 -12.88 10.60
C GLY A 45 -3.99 -12.93 9.08
N ARG A 46 -4.77 -12.07 8.42
CA ARG A 46 -4.83 -11.94 6.96
C ARG A 46 -3.96 -10.78 6.48
N ARG A 47 -3.24 -10.98 5.37
CA ARG A 47 -2.41 -9.94 4.73
C ARG A 47 -3.17 -9.11 3.70
N TRP A 48 -4.24 -9.66 3.11
CA TRP A 48 -5.02 -9.00 2.05
C TRP A 48 -6.52 -9.02 2.36
N CYS A 49 -7.23 -7.92 2.05
CA CYS A 49 -8.68 -7.83 2.27
C CYS A 49 -9.47 -8.68 1.27
N SER A 50 -8.91 -8.89 0.10
CA SER A 50 -9.56 -9.58 -1.01
C SER A 50 -8.54 -10.19 -1.95
N LYS A 51 -8.99 -11.18 -2.73
CA LYS A 51 -8.16 -11.83 -3.75
C LYS A 51 -7.64 -10.82 -4.80
N GLN A 52 -8.41 -9.78 -5.13
CA GLN A 52 -7.94 -8.70 -6.01
C GLN A 52 -6.71 -7.99 -5.47
N CYS A 53 -6.68 -7.61 -4.18
CA CYS A 53 -5.52 -6.97 -3.56
C CYS A 53 -4.29 -7.89 -3.49
N CYS A 54 -4.49 -9.21 -3.44
CA CYS A 54 -3.38 -10.16 -3.54
C CYS A 54 -2.86 -10.24 -4.98
N ASP A 55 -3.76 -10.30 -5.97
CA ASP A 55 -3.43 -10.41 -7.39
C ASP A 55 -2.69 -9.15 -7.87
N ASP A 56 -3.22 -7.97 -7.54
CA ASP A 56 -2.63 -6.66 -7.89
C ASP A 56 -1.24 -6.48 -7.25
N TRP A 57 -1.10 -6.90 -5.99
CA TRP A 57 0.20 -6.91 -5.31
C TRP A 57 1.22 -7.83 -5.99
N GLN A 58 0.78 -9.01 -6.47
CA GLN A 58 1.66 -9.92 -7.21
C GLN A 58 2.02 -9.36 -8.59
N ILE A 59 1.10 -8.67 -9.28
CA ILE A 59 1.35 -8.03 -10.57
C ILE A 59 2.33 -6.86 -10.41
N GLU A 60 2.17 -6.02 -9.39
CA GLU A 60 3.06 -4.87 -9.15
C GLU A 60 4.47 -5.31 -8.70
N THR A 61 4.57 -6.46 -8.03
CA THR A 61 5.84 -6.97 -7.48
C THR A 61 6.62 -7.88 -8.46
N ASN A 62 6.02 -8.34 -9.55
CA ASN A 62 6.62 -9.27 -10.53
C ASN A 62 7.00 -8.57 -11.84
#